data_AF-A0A6V7PPI4-F1
#
_entry.id   AF-A0A6V7PPI4-F1
#
_cell.length_a   1.000
_cell.length_b   1.000
_cell.length_c   1.000
_cell.angle_alpha   90.00
_cell.angle_beta   90.00
_cell.angle_gamma   90.00
#
_symmetry.space_group_name_H-M   'P 1'
#
loop_
_entity.id
_entity.type
_entity.pdbx_description
1 polymer ?
#
loop_
_entity_poly.entity_id
_entity_poly.type
_entity_poly.pdbx_seq_one_letter_code
_entity_poly.pdbx_strand_id
1 'polypeptide(L)'
;MAPPRVVADPTARKRVRSKIYGLRAFPEAAAAAGGFGGGAFRDNVREFVRECGDVEEGATSGMPTWCTLLVDERSGAVAPLYTVEECVRFSPRPLCDYCRCMKLWEAAGWGHHWVSKRRYHLIIPTDEEWDRPLSGDALLRNDHLLHGLIHGNGFGHLVTINGRTGGSKFLAGCDLMDLWDRLCTALRVR
;
A
#
# COMPACT_ATOMS: atom_id res chain seq x y z
N MET A 1 -42.59 -17.50 30.94
CA MET A 1 -41.13 -17.28 30.76
C MET A 1 -40.95 -16.23 29.69
N ALA A 2 -40.41 -15.05 30.04
CA ALA A 2 -40.06 -14.03 29.07
C ALA A 2 -38.66 -14.32 28.49
N PRO A 3 -38.38 -14.04 27.21
CA PRO A 3 -37.06 -14.25 26.64
C PRO A 3 -36.04 -13.26 27.23
N PRO A 4 -34.76 -13.65 27.36
CA PRO A 4 -33.72 -12.78 27.89
C PRO A 4 -33.50 -11.59 26.95
N ARG A 5 -33.50 -10.37 27.51
CA ARG A 5 -33.07 -9.16 26.80
C ARG A 5 -31.58 -9.26 26.50
N VAL A 6 -31.24 -9.34 25.22
CA VAL A 6 -29.86 -9.14 24.75
C VAL A 6 -29.50 -7.68 25.03
N VAL A 7 -28.68 -7.45 26.07
CA VAL A 7 -28.08 -6.13 26.31
C VAL A 7 -26.96 -5.99 25.30
N ALA A 8 -27.18 -5.19 24.25
CA ALA A 8 -26.13 -4.84 23.31
C ALA A 8 -25.05 -4.03 24.05
N ASP A 9 -23.81 -4.49 23.98
CA ASP A 9 -22.64 -3.81 24.54
C ASP A 9 -22.46 -2.43 23.86
N PRO A 10 -22.57 -1.30 24.58
CA PRO A 10 -22.42 0.04 24.02
C PRO A 10 -20.99 0.36 23.56
N THR A 11 -20.01 -0.48 23.90
CA THR A 11 -18.58 -0.28 23.56
C THR A 11 -18.11 -1.05 22.34
N ALA A 12 -18.95 -1.92 21.77
CA ALA A 12 -18.69 -2.54 20.48
C ALA A 12 -18.75 -1.45 19.40
N ARG A 13 -17.60 -0.82 19.10
CA ARG A 13 -17.41 -0.05 17.87
C ARG A 13 -17.93 -0.93 16.74
N LYS A 14 -19.02 -0.51 16.10
CA LYS A 14 -19.46 -1.07 14.82
C LYS A 14 -18.22 -1.11 13.95
N ARG A 15 -17.67 -2.31 13.67
CA ARG A 15 -16.70 -2.48 12.58
C ARG A 15 -17.43 -1.98 11.34
N VAL A 16 -17.11 -0.77 10.91
CA VAL A 16 -17.55 -0.23 9.63
C VAL A 16 -17.09 -1.28 8.63
N ARG A 17 -18.00 -1.82 7.83
CA ARG A 17 -17.64 -2.83 6.83
C ARG A 17 -16.54 -2.24 5.96
N SER A 18 -15.38 -2.89 5.92
CA SER A 18 -14.27 -2.54 5.05
C SER A 18 -14.79 -2.43 3.61
N LYS A 19 -14.50 -1.30 2.94
CA LYS A 19 -14.80 -1.15 1.52
C LYS A 19 -13.92 -2.13 0.75
N ILE A 20 -14.53 -2.89 -0.16
CA ILE A 20 -13.81 -3.82 -1.04
C ILE A 20 -13.88 -3.25 -2.46
N TYR A 21 -12.74 -3.16 -3.13
CA TYR A 21 -12.61 -2.62 -4.47
C TYR A 21 -12.26 -3.71 -5.47
N GLY A 22 -12.76 -3.60 -6.70
CA GLY A 22 -12.35 -4.50 -7.79
C GLY A 22 -10.90 -4.24 -8.18
N LEU A 23 -10.06 -5.28 -8.18
CA LEU A 23 -8.63 -5.19 -8.48
C LEU A 23 -8.35 -4.47 -9.80
N ARG A 24 -9.19 -4.71 -10.82
CA ARG A 24 -8.99 -4.21 -12.19
C ARG A 24 -9.51 -2.80 -12.44
N ALA A 25 -10.36 -2.28 -11.56
CA ALA A 25 -10.91 -0.93 -11.65
C ALA A 25 -10.31 0.03 -10.60
N PHE A 26 -9.61 -0.49 -9.60
CA PHE A 26 -9.00 0.33 -8.55
C PHE A 26 -7.73 1.04 -9.05
N PRO A 27 -7.49 2.31 -8.66
CA PRO A 27 -8.26 3.15 -7.73
C PRO A 27 -9.19 4.18 -8.41
N GLU A 28 -9.46 4.10 -9.70
CA GLU A 28 -10.08 5.19 -10.50
C GLU A 28 -11.42 5.68 -9.94
N ALA A 29 -12.35 4.77 -9.65
CA ALA A 29 -13.65 5.12 -9.09
C ALA A 29 -13.53 5.72 -7.68
N ALA A 30 -12.56 5.22 -6.89
CA ALA A 30 -12.29 5.74 -5.55
C ALA A 30 -11.64 7.13 -5.61
N ALA A 31 -10.79 7.39 -6.62
CA ALA A 31 -10.18 8.69 -6.86
C ALA A 31 -11.24 9.74 -7.19
N ALA A 32 -12.17 9.42 -8.08
CA ALA A 32 -13.27 10.29 -8.44
C ALA A 32 -14.19 10.59 -7.24
N ALA A 33 -14.54 9.57 -6.45
CA ALA A 33 -15.42 9.74 -5.29
C ALA A 33 -14.74 10.44 -4.10
N GLY A 34 -13.47 10.15 -3.87
CA GLY A 34 -12.67 10.65 -2.75
C GLY A 34 -11.95 11.98 -3.03
N GLY A 35 -11.98 12.45 -4.28
CA GLY A 35 -11.41 13.74 -4.68
C GLY A 35 -9.87 13.79 -4.66
N PHE A 36 -9.19 12.66 -4.87
CA PHE A 36 -7.72 12.62 -5.00
C PHE A 36 -7.29 12.51 -6.47
N GLY A 37 -6.10 13.03 -6.78
CA GLY A 37 -5.50 13.02 -8.14
C GLY A 37 -5.35 14.40 -8.77
N GLY A 38 -5.95 15.45 -8.19
CA GLY A 38 -5.78 16.85 -8.64
C GLY A 38 -4.53 17.55 -8.10
N GLY A 39 -3.92 17.02 -7.03
CA GLY A 39 -2.81 17.67 -6.30
C GLY A 39 -1.45 16.99 -6.47
N ALA A 40 -0.51 17.37 -5.60
CA ALA A 40 0.78 16.69 -5.47
C ALA A 40 0.60 15.32 -4.80
N PHE A 41 1.52 14.38 -5.06
CA PHE A 41 1.50 13.03 -4.51
C PHE A 41 1.23 12.98 -3.00
N ARG A 42 1.94 13.80 -2.22
CA ARG A 42 1.81 13.84 -0.75
C ARG A 42 0.37 14.13 -0.29
N ASP A 43 -0.36 14.95 -1.04
CA ASP A 43 -1.71 15.32 -0.68
C ASP A 43 -2.68 14.22 -1.16
N ASN A 44 -2.47 13.69 -2.37
CA ASN A 44 -3.27 12.58 -2.90
C ASN A 44 -3.15 11.29 -2.07
N VAL A 45 -1.96 10.93 -1.59
CA VAL A 45 -1.74 9.69 -0.81
C VAL A 45 -2.43 9.75 0.56
N ARG A 46 -2.53 10.94 1.16
CA ARG A 46 -3.26 11.14 2.43
C ARG A 46 -4.75 10.93 2.22
N GLU A 47 -5.31 11.47 1.14
CA GLU A 47 -6.73 11.32 0.87
C GLU A 47 -7.05 9.90 0.42
N PHE A 48 -6.15 9.26 -0.32
CA PHE A 48 -6.23 7.85 -0.66
C PHE A 48 -6.33 6.95 0.58
N VAL A 49 -5.41 7.07 1.55
CA VAL A 49 -5.47 6.22 2.76
C VAL A 49 -6.67 6.56 3.64
N ARG A 50 -7.14 7.82 3.63
CA ARG A 50 -8.33 8.25 4.36
C ARG A 50 -9.61 7.68 3.76
N GLU A 51 -9.70 7.56 2.44
CA GLU A 51 -10.91 7.13 1.73
C GLU A 51 -10.98 5.63 1.47
N CYS A 52 -9.83 5.02 1.19
CA CYS A 52 -9.71 3.64 0.75
C CYS A 52 -9.21 2.69 1.83
N GLY A 53 -8.42 3.19 2.79
CA GLY A 53 -7.71 2.37 3.75
C GLY A 53 -8.37 2.34 5.12
N ASP A 54 -8.50 1.15 5.69
CA ASP A 54 -8.77 0.96 7.11
C ASP A 54 -7.45 1.04 7.89
N VAL A 55 -7.44 1.72 9.05
CA VAL A 55 -6.24 1.81 9.91
C VAL A 55 -5.98 0.46 10.57
N GLU A 56 -4.76 -0.05 10.45
CA GLU A 56 -4.34 -1.27 11.13
C GLU A 56 -3.93 -0.97 12.59
N GLU A 57 -4.60 -1.60 13.56
CA GLU A 57 -4.33 -1.39 15.00
C GLU A 57 -2.97 -1.96 15.46
N GLY A 58 -2.27 -2.70 14.59
CA GLY A 58 -0.89 -3.17 14.76
C GLY A 58 0.07 -2.50 13.79
N ALA A 59 0.53 -1.29 14.11
CA ALA A 59 1.47 -0.52 13.30
C ALA A 59 2.71 -1.35 12.92
N THR A 60 2.99 -1.49 11.62
CA THR A 60 4.13 -2.26 11.11
C THR A 60 5.42 -1.63 11.61
N SER A 61 6.08 -2.26 12.61
CA SER A 61 7.24 -1.68 13.30
C SER A 61 6.99 -0.26 13.85
N GLY A 62 5.77 0.01 14.33
CA GLY A 62 5.39 1.32 14.87
C GLY A 62 5.11 2.40 13.81
N MET A 63 5.12 2.04 12.52
CA MET A 63 4.78 2.94 11.42
C MET A 63 3.28 2.96 11.15
N PRO A 64 2.70 4.12 10.78
CA PRO A 64 1.32 4.17 10.34
C PRO A 64 1.07 3.24 9.15
N THR A 65 0.11 2.32 9.30
CA THR A 65 -0.25 1.32 8.30
C THR A 65 -1.75 1.35 8.05
N TRP A 66 -2.13 1.30 6.78
CA TRP A 66 -3.50 1.18 6.32
C TRP A 66 -3.67 -0.04 5.43
N CYS A 67 -4.83 -0.66 5.46
CA CYS A 67 -5.19 -1.81 4.62
C CYS A 67 -6.34 -1.45 3.68
N THR A 68 -6.16 -1.66 2.38
CA THR A 68 -7.21 -1.57 1.36
C THR A 68 -7.50 -2.97 0.83
N LEU A 69 -8.76 -3.41 0.82
CA LEU A 69 -9.11 -4.74 0.32
C LEU A 69 -9.46 -4.71 -1.17
N LEU A 70 -8.80 -5.57 -1.94
CA LEU A 70 -8.96 -5.71 -3.38
C LEU A 70 -9.50 -7.10 -3.72
N VAL A 71 -10.62 -7.19 -4.42
CA VAL A 71 -11.14 -8.47 -4.93
C VAL A 71 -10.66 -8.71 -6.36
N ASP A 72 -10.03 -9.85 -6.59
CA ASP A 72 -9.81 -10.36 -7.95
C ASP A 72 -11.13 -10.90 -8.48
N GLU A 73 -11.74 -10.20 -9.44
CA GLU A 73 -13.07 -10.52 -9.94
C GLU A 73 -13.13 -11.89 -10.65
N ARG A 74 -11.98 -12.46 -11.03
CA ARG A 74 -11.89 -13.76 -11.71
C ARG A 74 -11.88 -14.93 -10.73
N SER A 75 -11.08 -14.86 -9.67
CA SER A 75 -10.98 -15.94 -8.67
C SER A 75 -11.89 -15.74 -7.46
N GLY A 76 -12.41 -14.53 -7.25
CA GLY A 76 -13.13 -14.14 -6.03
C GLY A 76 -12.23 -13.96 -4.81
N ALA A 77 -10.91 -14.11 -4.98
CA ALA A 77 -9.95 -13.96 -3.89
C ALA A 77 -9.82 -12.48 -3.48
N VAL A 78 -9.69 -12.22 -2.18
CA VAL A 78 -9.58 -10.87 -1.62
C VAL A 78 -8.17 -10.67 -1.10
N ALA A 79 -7.40 -9.83 -1.78
CA ALA A 79 -6.02 -9.50 -1.44
C ALA A 79 -5.94 -8.17 -0.68
N PRO A 80 -5.15 -8.08 0.40
CA PRO A 80 -4.88 -6.81 1.06
C PRO A 80 -3.77 -6.04 0.33
N LEU A 81 -4.04 -4.76 0.06
CA LEU A 81 -3.05 -3.76 -0.31
C LEU A 81 -2.74 -2.90 0.92
N TYR A 82 -1.59 -3.14 1.52
CA TYR A 82 -1.10 -2.33 2.64
C TYR A 82 -0.41 -1.07 2.14
N THR A 83 -0.71 0.05 2.78
CA THR A 83 0.04 1.30 2.65
C THR A 83 0.75 1.58 3.97
N VAL A 84 2.08 1.65 3.96
CA VAL A 84 2.89 1.94 5.16
C VAL A 84 3.60 3.27 4.97
N GLU A 85 3.40 4.22 5.89
CA GLU A 85 4.16 5.47 5.91
C GLU A 85 5.44 5.31 6.76
N GLU A 86 6.57 5.17 6.08
CA GLU A 86 7.89 5.11 6.70
C GLU A 86 8.43 6.51 7.00
N CYS A 87 8.81 6.76 8.26
CA CYS A 87 9.58 7.93 8.64
C CYS A 87 11.07 7.70 8.39
N VAL A 88 11.62 8.32 7.33
CA VAL A 88 13.00 8.12 6.88
C VAL A 88 14.03 8.40 7.98
N ARG A 89 13.74 9.35 8.89
CA ARG A 89 14.63 9.69 10.01
C ARG A 89 14.83 8.54 11.01
N PHE A 90 13.81 7.71 11.17
CA PHE A 90 13.82 6.57 12.10
C PHE A 90 13.95 5.23 11.37
N SER A 91 14.13 5.27 10.05
CA SER A 91 14.32 4.09 9.23
C SER A 91 15.74 3.51 9.42
N PRO A 92 15.89 2.18 9.46
CA PRO A 92 17.21 1.55 9.40
C PRO A 92 17.92 1.79 8.05
N ARG A 93 17.17 2.17 7.00
CA ARG A 93 17.69 2.48 5.66
C ARG A 93 17.27 3.90 5.24
N PRO A 94 17.89 4.93 5.83
CA PRO A 94 17.52 6.33 5.56
C PRO A 94 17.83 6.77 4.13
N LEU A 95 18.68 6.03 3.42
CA LEU A 95 18.95 6.23 1.99
C LEU A 95 18.19 5.18 1.18
N CYS A 96 17.70 5.58 0.01
CA CYS A 96 17.01 4.66 -0.88
C CYS A 96 18.02 4.05 -1.84
N ASP A 97 18.23 2.75 -1.72
CA ASP A 97 19.19 2.02 -2.56
C ASP A 97 18.75 1.97 -4.03
N TYR A 98 17.45 2.04 -4.31
CA TYR A 98 16.93 2.08 -5.69
C TYR A 98 17.27 3.39 -6.42
N CYS A 99 17.36 4.52 -5.71
CA CYS A 99 17.84 5.77 -6.30
C CYS A 99 19.33 5.72 -6.67
N ARG A 100 20.13 4.91 -5.96
CA ARG A 100 21.58 4.80 -6.21
C ARG A 100 21.90 4.12 -7.55
N CYS A 101 20.99 3.28 -8.05
CA CYS A 101 21.23 2.47 -9.26
C CYS A 101 21.12 3.26 -10.59
N MET A 102 20.60 4.49 -10.59
CA MET A 102 20.64 5.36 -11.79
C MET A 102 22.05 5.96 -11.97
N LYS A 103 22.97 5.13 -12.45
CA LYS A 103 24.42 5.37 -12.64
C LYS A 103 24.83 6.46 -13.66
N LEU A 104 24.00 7.47 -13.92
CA LEU A 104 24.42 8.69 -14.64
C LEU A 104 24.72 9.87 -13.71
N TRP A 105 24.51 9.70 -12.40
CA TRP A 105 24.51 10.81 -11.45
C TRP A 105 25.74 10.89 -10.53
N GLU A 106 26.64 9.91 -10.54
CA GLU A 106 27.90 9.97 -9.77
C GLU A 106 28.78 11.15 -10.22
N ALA A 107 28.69 11.57 -11.48
CA ALA A 107 29.41 12.74 -11.99
C ALA A 107 28.82 14.09 -11.52
N ALA A 108 27.57 14.13 -11.08
CA ALA A 108 26.88 15.38 -10.76
C ALA A 108 26.83 15.72 -9.26
N GLY A 109 27.28 14.82 -8.37
CA GLY A 109 27.36 15.10 -6.93
C GLY A 109 26.01 15.11 -6.18
N TRP A 110 24.93 14.66 -6.80
CA TRP A 110 23.61 14.62 -6.17
C TRP A 110 23.45 13.44 -5.20
N GLY A 111 24.46 12.55 -5.15
CA GLY A 111 24.71 11.32 -4.35
C GLY A 111 23.97 11.09 -3.02
N HIS A 112 23.69 12.20 -2.35
CA HIS A 112 23.50 12.29 -0.90
C HIS A 112 22.26 13.08 -0.50
N HIS A 113 21.33 13.35 -1.41
CA HIS A 113 20.16 14.16 -1.08
C HIS A 113 19.06 13.33 -0.43
N TRP A 114 18.59 13.78 0.72
CA TRP A 114 17.39 13.29 1.41
C TRP A 114 16.17 13.51 0.52
N VAL A 115 15.89 12.58 -0.39
CA VAL A 115 14.84 12.74 -1.42
C VAL A 115 13.47 13.01 -0.80
N SER A 116 13.23 12.57 0.44
CA SER A 116 12.07 12.97 1.23
C SER A 116 12.23 12.64 2.72
N LYS A 117 11.44 13.28 3.60
CA LYS A 117 11.36 12.95 5.04
C LYS A 117 10.47 11.73 5.33
N ARG A 118 9.70 11.29 4.34
CA ARG A 118 8.69 10.22 4.44
C ARG A 118 8.69 9.40 3.16
N ARG A 119 8.56 8.09 3.29
CA ARG A 119 8.32 7.17 2.16
C ARG A 119 7.02 6.42 2.40
N TYR A 120 6.41 6.00 1.31
CA TYR A 120 5.19 5.23 1.31
C TYR A 120 5.49 3.90 0.65
N HIS A 121 5.20 2.81 1.35
CA HIS A 121 5.30 1.47 0.80
C HIS A 121 3.90 0.97 0.47
N LEU A 122 3.70 0.51 -0.76
CA LEU A 122 2.50 -0.15 -1.22
C LEU A 122 2.83 -1.65 -1.34
N ILE A 123 2.20 -2.49 -0.52
CA ILE A 123 2.57 -3.89 -0.36
C ILE A 123 1.36 -4.79 -0.50
N ILE A 124 1.46 -5.80 -1.36
CA ILE A 124 0.59 -6.98 -1.35
C ILE A 124 1.47 -8.16 -0.94
N PRO A 125 1.29 -8.72 0.27
CA PRO A 125 2.09 -9.85 0.75
C PRO A 125 1.69 -11.14 0.02
N THR A 126 2.42 -12.23 0.24
CA THR A 126 2.11 -13.52 -0.37
C THR A 126 0.73 -14.02 0.02
N ASP A 127 0.14 -14.89 -0.82
CA ASP A 127 -1.24 -15.35 -0.63
C ASP A 127 -1.47 -16.01 0.76
N GLU A 128 -0.43 -16.64 1.32
CA GLU A 128 -0.45 -17.29 2.63
C GLU A 128 -0.56 -16.32 3.82
N GLU A 129 -0.24 -15.04 3.59
CA GLU A 129 -0.19 -14.01 4.63
C GLU A 129 -1.42 -13.08 4.61
N TRP A 130 -2.38 -13.26 3.68
CA TRP A 130 -3.52 -12.35 3.51
C TRP A 130 -4.47 -12.27 4.73
N ASP A 131 -4.56 -13.34 5.52
CA ASP A 131 -5.39 -13.39 6.73
C ASP A 131 -4.67 -12.85 7.98
N ARG A 132 -3.45 -12.32 7.83
CA ARG A 132 -2.60 -11.89 8.95
C ARG A 132 -2.24 -10.41 8.81
N PRO A 133 -2.02 -9.70 9.93
CA PRO A 133 -1.46 -8.36 9.89
C PRO A 133 -0.10 -8.35 9.20
N LEU A 134 0.24 -7.23 8.55
CA LEU A 134 1.52 -7.06 7.88
C LEU A 134 2.69 -7.19 8.87
N SER A 135 3.60 -8.13 8.60
CA SER A 135 4.77 -8.38 9.47
C SER A 135 5.64 -7.14 9.65
N GLY A 136 6.23 -6.95 10.83
CA GLY A 136 7.07 -5.80 11.15
C GLY A 136 8.31 -5.65 10.26
N ASP A 137 8.81 -6.76 9.71
CA ASP A 137 9.94 -6.82 8.80
C ASP A 137 9.55 -6.72 7.31
N ALA A 138 8.26 -6.53 6.99
CA ALA A 138 7.76 -6.54 5.61
C ALA A 138 8.50 -5.55 4.71
N LEU A 139 8.92 -4.39 5.22
CA LEU A 139 9.65 -3.41 4.40
C LEU A 139 11.04 -3.89 3.95
N LEU A 140 11.60 -4.91 4.60
CA LEU A 140 12.91 -5.49 4.30
C LEU A 140 12.83 -6.71 3.37
N ARG A 141 11.65 -7.30 3.24
CA ARG A 141 11.40 -8.51 2.45
C ARG A 141 11.18 -8.19 0.97
N ASN A 142 11.49 -9.15 0.11
CA ASN A 142 11.37 -9.06 -1.35
C ASN A 142 10.52 -10.19 -1.96
N ASP A 143 9.81 -10.93 -1.13
CA ASP A 143 8.95 -12.05 -1.53
C ASP A 143 7.47 -11.66 -1.70
N HIS A 144 7.12 -10.39 -1.41
CA HIS A 144 5.80 -9.83 -1.68
C HIS A 144 5.35 -10.02 -3.11
N LEU A 145 4.04 -10.19 -3.31
CA LEU A 145 3.44 -10.21 -4.65
C LEU A 145 3.62 -8.86 -5.34
N LEU A 146 3.48 -7.77 -4.59
CA LEU A 146 3.77 -6.42 -5.06
C LEU A 146 4.45 -5.64 -3.94
N HIS A 147 5.55 -4.98 -4.27
CA HIS A 147 6.17 -3.99 -3.40
C HIS A 147 6.53 -2.75 -4.22
N GLY A 148 5.80 -1.67 -3.97
CA GLY A 148 6.12 -0.34 -4.46
C GLY A 148 6.66 0.55 -3.34
N LEU A 149 7.63 1.41 -3.68
CA LEU A 149 8.21 2.40 -2.78
C LEU A 149 8.08 3.79 -3.41
N ILE A 150 7.41 4.72 -2.73
CA ILE A 150 7.23 6.08 -3.23
C ILE A 150 7.77 7.08 -2.21
N HIS A 151 8.66 7.95 -2.66
CA HIS A 151 9.17 9.05 -1.84
C HIS A 151 8.10 10.13 -1.65
N GLY A 152 8.16 10.89 -0.56
CA GLY A 152 7.20 11.97 -0.29
C GLY A 152 7.17 13.10 -1.33
N ASN A 153 8.17 13.19 -2.23
CA ASN A 153 8.17 14.09 -3.39
C ASN A 153 7.45 13.51 -4.63
N GLY A 154 6.95 12.28 -4.52
CA GLY A 154 6.24 11.55 -5.57
C GLY A 154 7.11 10.67 -6.46
N PHE A 155 8.42 10.55 -6.24
CA PHE A 155 9.25 9.65 -7.05
C PHE A 155 9.03 8.19 -6.64
N GLY A 156 8.65 7.34 -7.58
CA GLY A 156 8.27 5.94 -7.33
C GLY A 156 9.31 4.91 -7.80
N HIS A 157 9.40 3.80 -7.07
CA HIS A 157 10.14 2.61 -7.46
C HIS A 157 9.23 1.40 -7.35
N LEU A 158 9.20 0.60 -8.41
CA LEU A 158 8.67 -0.75 -8.34
C LEU A 158 9.78 -1.68 -7.86
N VAL A 159 9.65 -2.18 -6.64
CA VAL A 159 10.67 -3.01 -5.97
C VAL A 159 10.53 -4.48 -6.37
N THR A 160 9.32 -5.01 -6.27
CA THR A 160 9.03 -6.42 -6.58
C THR A 160 7.65 -6.56 -7.21
N ILE A 161 7.54 -7.44 -8.21
CA ILE A 161 6.28 -8.06 -8.65
C ILE A 161 6.49 -9.57 -8.76
N ASN A 162 5.83 -10.33 -7.89
CA ASN A 162 5.80 -11.79 -7.90
C ASN A 162 4.37 -12.26 -8.21
N GLY A 163 3.96 -12.20 -9.49
CA GLY A 163 2.68 -12.78 -9.91
C GLY A 163 2.68 -14.32 -9.90
N ARG A 164 1.81 -14.96 -10.68
CA ARG A 164 1.77 -16.43 -10.79
C ARG A 164 3.11 -17.08 -11.12
N THR A 165 3.92 -16.46 -11.97
CA THR A 165 5.28 -16.94 -12.29
C THR A 165 6.26 -16.84 -11.12
N GLY A 166 5.97 -15.95 -10.16
CA GLY A 166 6.71 -15.79 -8.90
C GLY A 166 6.09 -16.54 -7.71
N GLY A 167 5.07 -17.36 -7.93
CA GLY A 167 4.48 -18.22 -6.90
C GLY A 167 3.06 -17.87 -6.44
N SER A 168 2.44 -16.78 -6.91
CA SER A 168 1.04 -16.49 -6.55
C SER A 168 0.07 -17.52 -7.14
N LYS A 169 -0.88 -17.98 -6.32
CA LYS A 169 -2.01 -18.84 -6.67
C LYS A 169 -3.13 -18.05 -7.36
N PHE A 170 -3.29 -16.78 -7.00
CA PHE A 170 -4.44 -15.99 -7.42
C PHE A 170 -4.07 -14.92 -8.46
N LEU A 171 -3.10 -14.05 -8.13
CA LEU A 171 -2.85 -12.80 -8.86
C LEU A 171 -1.81 -12.98 -9.98
N ALA A 172 -2.14 -12.54 -11.19
CA ALA A 172 -1.22 -12.52 -12.31
C ALA A 172 -0.26 -11.32 -12.22
N GLY A 173 0.96 -11.48 -12.72
CA GLY A 173 1.97 -10.40 -12.71
C GLY A 173 1.52 -9.18 -13.53
N CYS A 174 0.79 -9.39 -14.62
CA CYS A 174 0.21 -8.30 -15.41
C CYS A 174 -0.87 -7.54 -14.62
N ASP A 175 -1.78 -8.23 -13.93
CA ASP A 175 -2.81 -7.56 -13.11
C ASP A 175 -2.16 -6.70 -11.99
N LEU A 176 -1.07 -7.18 -11.38
CA LEU A 176 -0.30 -6.45 -10.37
C LEU A 176 0.43 -5.24 -10.96
N MET A 177 1.00 -5.38 -12.17
CA MET A 177 1.66 -4.28 -12.88
C MET A 177 0.66 -3.20 -13.29
N ASP A 178 -0.50 -3.60 -13.80
CA ASP A 178 -1.59 -2.68 -14.16
C ASP A 178 -2.14 -1.95 -12.92
N LEU A 179 -2.27 -2.66 -11.79
CA LEU A 179 -2.63 -2.05 -10.51
C LEU A 179 -1.60 -0.99 -10.09
N TRP A 180 -0.31 -1.31 -10.18
CA TRP A 180 0.76 -0.36 -9.87
C TRP A 180 0.69 0.88 -10.75
N ASP A 181 0.54 0.72 -12.07
CA ASP A 181 0.44 1.82 -13.03
C ASP A 181 -0.76 2.74 -12.74
N ARG A 182 -1.94 2.15 -12.47
CA ARG A 182 -3.14 2.90 -12.09
C ARG A 182 -2.96 3.64 -10.76
N LEU A 183 -2.33 3.03 -9.76
CA LEU A 183 -2.00 3.70 -8.50
C LEU A 183 -1.05 4.87 -8.73
N CYS A 184 0.01 4.69 -9.52
CA CYS A 184 0.94 5.75 -9.88
C CYS A 184 0.23 6.92 -10.55
N THR A 185 -0.62 6.63 -11.53
CA THR A 185 -1.40 7.63 -12.27
C THR A 185 -2.34 8.40 -11.33
N ALA A 186 -3.16 7.70 -10.55
CA ALA A 186 -4.14 8.31 -9.66
C ALA A 186 -3.50 9.11 -8.53
N LEU A 187 -2.36 8.65 -8.00
CA LEU A 187 -1.64 9.34 -6.93
C LEU A 187 -0.68 10.42 -7.46
N ARG A 188 -0.48 10.53 -8.77
CA ARG A 188 0.44 11.49 -9.41
C ARG A 188 1.91 11.23 -9.05
N VAL A 189 2.28 9.95 -9.03
CA VAL A 189 3.66 9.46 -8.89
C VAL A 189 4.46 9.79 -10.16
N ARG A 190 5.76 9.99 -10.02
CA ARG A 190 6.73 10.34 -11.06
C ARG A 190 7.83 9.30 -11.17
#